data_AF-A0A7S9CA28-F1
#
_entry.id   AF-A0A7S9CA28-F1
#
_cell.length_a   1.000
_cell.length_b   1.000
_cell.length_c   1.000
_cell.angle_alpha   90.00
_cell.angle_beta   90.00
_cell.angle_gamma   90.00
#
_symmetry.space_group_name_H-M   'P 1'
#
loop_
_entity.id
_entity.type
_entity.pdbx_description
1 polymer ?
#
loop_
_entity_poly.entity_id
_entity_poly.type
_entity_poly.pdbx_seq_one_letter_code
_entity_poly.pdbx_strand_id
1 'polypeptide(L)'
;MRRLSCLFLTLLLLAGLARPARAGGVEPCEYASVFPGAALNVLVLPYRYEPPAAAAAYGGSAAPVQELQLASRQLASLVHLETLMGLLKYGSIGAKNLLSEPGQVCDVDRVLARIGKPGGSGALKPGQAAVLVWGRLFEQGGEFYLQSYLRFVRQGPHGPVDERLGFEIAPGLPRLEAGLPAQALAFAPRRIGRSELARVDRDFRQAMLLRQQPRADAPGRSLDFRPHEAFAYWITAARGDWMQLQPMGGGPAGWVQVRGEAAPDWSLQRWLPELAFVDAVAGFMRLRTTTQPVGAAERQRTLRAIEAGLARYEQALAAELAPLPWGLAAALRGWLAWERGEREAALGFFERSRELMPDYAGARQLAALARAASTAPLGKAGSERLTRELMAALALAPERPELLGNLEQLLTLFATRRGDWSPYGPEQLAERLEILRGAAAAATGSR
;
A
#
# COMPACT_ATOMS: atom_id res chain seq x y z
N MET A 1 -34.80 28.11 -30.40
CA MET A 1 -34.20 26.77 -30.66
C MET A 1 -32.67 26.77 -30.78
N ARG A 2 -31.99 27.73 -31.44
CA ARG A 2 -30.50 27.74 -31.56
C ARG A 2 -29.70 27.83 -30.24
N ARG A 3 -30.25 28.40 -29.15
CA ARG A 3 -29.54 28.52 -27.86
C ARG A 3 -29.51 27.23 -27.03
N LEU A 4 -30.44 26.29 -27.23
CA LEU A 4 -30.41 24.99 -26.53
C LEU A 4 -29.39 24.02 -27.13
N SER A 5 -29.14 24.08 -28.44
CA SER A 5 -28.18 23.20 -29.11
C SER A 5 -26.72 23.50 -28.73
N CYS A 6 -26.37 24.76 -28.47
CA CYS A 6 -25.02 25.11 -27.99
C CYS A 6 -24.75 24.56 -26.59
N LEU A 7 -25.71 24.66 -25.66
CA LEU A 7 -25.55 24.17 -24.29
C LEU A 7 -25.36 22.64 -24.22
N PHE A 8 -26.09 21.89 -25.06
CA PHE A 8 -25.94 20.44 -25.15
C PHE A 8 -24.58 20.02 -25.71
N LEU A 9 -24.05 20.74 -26.70
CA LEU A 9 -22.74 20.44 -27.27
C LEU A 9 -21.59 20.69 -26.27
N THR A 10 -21.67 21.78 -25.50
CA THR A 10 -20.66 22.08 -24.47
C THR A 10 -20.70 21.07 -23.31
N LEU A 11 -21.90 20.62 -22.90
CA LEU A 11 -22.06 19.58 -21.87
C LEU A 11 -21.54 18.20 -22.33
N LEU A 12 -21.73 17.83 -23.60
CA LEU A 12 -21.17 16.60 -24.18
C LEU A 12 -19.64 16.66 -24.33
N LEU A 13 -19.08 17.83 -24.69
CA LEU A 13 -17.63 18.05 -24.73
C LEU A 13 -16.98 18.03 -23.34
N LEU A 14 -17.64 18.60 -22.33
CA LEU A 14 -17.15 18.57 -20.94
C LEU A 14 -17.26 17.18 -20.29
N ALA A 15 -18.29 16.41 -20.62
CA ALA A 15 -18.46 15.04 -20.13
C ALA A 15 -17.44 14.04 -20.75
N GLY A 16 -16.89 14.33 -21.93
CA GLY A 16 -15.92 13.47 -22.62
C GLY A 16 -14.46 13.59 -22.16
N LEU A 17 -14.11 14.61 -21.38
CA LEU A 17 -12.70 14.98 -21.13
C LEU A 17 -12.11 14.44 -19.82
N ALA A 18 -12.93 13.97 -18.88
CA ALA A 18 -12.44 13.35 -17.65
C ALA A 18 -12.24 11.84 -17.83
N ARG A 19 -11.40 11.43 -18.78
CA ARG A 19 -10.98 10.02 -18.85
C ARG A 19 -10.18 9.70 -17.58
N PRO A 20 -10.50 8.60 -16.88
CA PRO A 20 -9.74 8.21 -15.69
C PRO A 20 -8.26 8.08 -16.07
N ALA A 21 -7.40 8.76 -15.33
CA ALA A 21 -5.97 8.69 -15.58
C ALA A 21 -5.51 7.23 -15.50
N ARG A 22 -4.85 6.75 -16.56
CA ARG A 22 -4.14 5.47 -16.58
C ARG A 22 -2.76 5.79 -17.10
N ALA A 23 -1.81 5.89 -16.20
CA ALA A 23 -0.48 6.37 -16.51
C ALA A 23 0.58 5.41 -15.98
N GLY A 24 1.63 5.23 -16.77
CA GLY A 24 2.85 4.57 -16.36
C GLY A 24 4.04 5.47 -16.59
N GLY A 25 5.14 5.22 -15.91
CA GLY A 25 6.37 5.92 -16.21
C GLY A 25 7.59 5.32 -15.55
N VAL A 26 8.74 5.84 -15.93
CA VAL A 26 10.04 5.56 -15.34
C VAL A 26 10.71 6.88 -15.05
N GLU A 27 11.34 7.03 -13.89
CA GLU A 27 12.06 8.26 -13.54
C GLU A 27 13.19 7.98 -12.54
N PRO A 28 14.21 8.86 -12.43
CA PRO A 28 15.23 8.71 -11.42
C PRO A 28 14.65 8.93 -10.01
N CYS A 29 15.13 8.18 -9.02
CA CYS A 29 14.65 8.25 -7.64
C CYS A 29 14.86 9.63 -7.01
N GLU A 30 15.87 10.38 -7.44
CA GLU A 30 16.11 11.77 -7.02
C GLU A 30 14.99 12.73 -7.46
N TYR A 31 14.20 12.38 -8.48
CA TYR A 31 13.08 13.18 -8.98
C TYR A 31 11.73 12.50 -8.76
N ALA A 32 11.67 11.54 -7.83
CA ALA A 32 10.47 10.78 -7.53
C ALA A 32 9.23 11.69 -7.37
N SER A 33 8.21 11.39 -8.14
CA SER A 33 6.96 12.15 -8.22
C SER A 33 5.78 11.24 -8.57
N VAL A 34 4.56 11.72 -8.37
CA VAL A 34 3.33 10.99 -8.69
C VAL A 34 2.64 11.54 -9.93
N PHE A 35 1.69 10.78 -10.50
CA PHE A 35 0.81 11.30 -11.54
C PHE A 35 -0.31 12.14 -10.88
N PRO A 36 -0.37 13.46 -11.13
CA PRO A 36 -1.28 14.35 -10.41
C PRO A 36 -2.76 14.12 -10.73
N GLY A 37 -3.06 13.41 -11.83
CA GLY A 37 -4.41 13.02 -12.23
C GLY A 37 -4.86 11.66 -11.71
N ALA A 38 -3.97 10.86 -11.12
CA ALA A 38 -4.30 9.54 -10.59
C ALA A 38 -4.75 9.65 -9.13
N ALA A 39 -5.87 9.02 -8.78
CA ALA A 39 -6.32 8.91 -7.40
C ALA A 39 -5.36 8.04 -6.57
N LEU A 40 -4.86 6.96 -7.18
CA LEU A 40 -3.90 6.03 -6.59
C LEU A 40 -2.62 6.00 -7.43
N ASN A 41 -1.48 6.16 -6.77
CA ASN A 41 -0.16 6.01 -7.39
C ASN A 41 0.57 4.80 -6.82
N VAL A 42 1.29 4.07 -7.66
CA VAL A 42 2.18 2.98 -7.22
C VAL A 42 3.61 3.26 -7.66
N LEU A 43 4.54 3.27 -6.71
CA LEU A 43 5.95 3.53 -6.95
C LEU A 43 6.72 2.23 -6.70
N VAL A 44 7.31 1.67 -7.74
CA VAL A 44 8.21 0.52 -7.63
C VAL A 44 9.62 1.07 -7.56
N LEU A 45 10.29 0.87 -6.42
CA LEU A 45 11.67 1.28 -6.21
C LEU A 45 12.60 0.14 -6.64
N PRO A 46 13.89 0.43 -6.88
CA PRO A 46 14.86 -0.59 -7.25
C PRO A 46 14.94 -1.71 -6.22
N TYR A 47 14.90 -2.95 -6.70
CA TYR A 47 15.35 -4.09 -5.91
C TYR A 47 16.87 -4.01 -5.82
N ARG A 48 17.43 -4.20 -4.63
CA ARG A 48 18.86 -4.03 -4.39
C ARG A 48 19.53 -5.34 -4.09
N TYR A 49 20.69 -5.57 -4.69
CA TYR A 49 21.55 -6.66 -4.27
C TYR A 49 22.35 -6.25 -3.03
N GLU A 50 22.18 -6.99 -1.93
CA GLU A 50 22.96 -6.87 -0.69
C GLU A 50 24.05 -7.96 -0.70
N PRO A 51 25.32 -7.61 -0.96
CA PRO A 51 26.40 -8.59 -0.95
C PRO A 51 26.63 -9.13 0.47
N PRO A 52 27.13 -10.37 0.62
CA PRO A 52 27.52 -10.90 1.93
C PRO A 52 28.49 -9.96 2.65
N ALA A 53 28.34 -9.80 3.97
CA ALA A 53 29.18 -8.90 4.78
C ALA A 53 30.69 -9.18 4.60
N ALA A 54 31.07 -10.46 4.46
CA ALA A 54 32.45 -10.86 4.17
C ALA A 54 32.93 -10.38 2.78
N ALA A 55 32.07 -10.44 1.76
CA ALA A 55 32.40 -9.96 0.42
C ALA A 55 32.58 -8.44 0.37
N ALA A 56 31.82 -7.70 1.18
CA ALA A 56 31.97 -6.25 1.33
C ALA A 56 33.31 -5.85 1.98
N ALA A 57 33.86 -6.69 2.87
CA ALA A 57 35.10 -6.40 3.60
C ALA A 57 36.39 -6.65 2.79
N TYR A 58 36.37 -7.58 1.83
CA TYR A 58 37.60 -8.06 1.16
C TYR A 58 37.84 -7.52 -0.25
N GLY A 59 37.08 -6.53 -0.72
CA GLY A 59 37.29 -5.91 -2.04
C GLY A 59 37.27 -6.92 -3.20
N GLY A 60 36.57 -8.05 -3.03
CA GLY A 60 36.56 -9.15 -3.98
C GLY A 60 35.98 -8.76 -5.35
N SER A 61 36.42 -9.48 -6.38
CA SER A 61 36.00 -9.40 -7.79
C SER A 61 34.58 -8.84 -8.03
N ALA A 62 34.49 -7.72 -8.76
CA ALA A 62 33.27 -6.96 -9.01
C ALA A 62 32.27 -7.60 -10.00
N ALA A 63 32.65 -8.66 -10.74
CA ALA A 63 31.85 -9.17 -11.85
C ALA A 63 30.52 -9.86 -11.43
N PRO A 64 30.47 -10.77 -10.42
CA PRO A 64 29.22 -11.39 -9.99
C PRO A 64 28.23 -10.37 -9.41
N VAL A 65 28.75 -9.28 -8.85
CA VAL A 65 27.95 -8.19 -8.26
C VAL A 65 27.17 -7.44 -9.36
N GLN A 66 27.79 -7.20 -10.53
CA GLN A 66 27.14 -6.47 -11.62
C GLN A 66 25.98 -7.24 -12.24
N GLU A 67 26.12 -8.56 -12.43
CA GLU A 67 25.04 -9.41 -12.96
C GLU A 67 23.82 -9.41 -12.02
N LEU A 68 24.04 -9.56 -10.71
CA LEU A 68 22.97 -9.57 -9.71
C LEU A 68 22.31 -8.19 -9.55
N GLN A 69 23.08 -7.11 -9.68
CA GLN A 69 22.55 -5.75 -9.73
C GLN A 69 21.69 -5.53 -10.99
N LEU A 70 22.11 -6.04 -12.15
CA LEU A 70 21.31 -5.99 -13.38
C LEU A 70 20.01 -6.77 -13.21
N ALA A 71 20.08 -8.02 -12.73
CA ALA A 71 18.91 -8.86 -12.48
C ALA A 71 17.92 -8.20 -11.51
N SER A 72 18.42 -7.53 -10.46
CA SER A 72 17.56 -6.81 -9.51
C SER A 72 16.85 -5.61 -10.16
N ARG A 73 17.52 -4.86 -11.04
CA ARG A 73 16.88 -3.75 -11.80
C ARG A 73 15.83 -4.26 -12.80
N GLN A 74 16.13 -5.36 -13.47
CA GLN A 74 15.19 -6.01 -14.40
C GLN A 74 13.95 -6.52 -13.66
N LEU A 75 14.15 -7.14 -12.49
CA LEU A 75 13.07 -7.57 -11.62
C LEU A 75 12.16 -6.41 -11.21
N ALA A 76 12.72 -5.27 -10.76
CA ALA A 76 11.93 -4.09 -10.42
C ALA A 76 11.06 -3.60 -11.60
N SER A 77 11.60 -3.66 -12.81
CA SER A 77 10.86 -3.28 -14.03
C SER A 77 9.73 -4.26 -14.35
N LEU A 78 9.94 -5.57 -14.16
CA LEU A 78 8.88 -6.56 -14.29
C LEU A 78 7.80 -6.39 -13.22
N VAL A 79 8.18 -6.13 -11.96
CA VAL A 79 7.25 -5.78 -10.88
C VAL A 79 6.40 -4.58 -11.26
N HIS A 80 7.01 -3.53 -11.83
CA HIS A 80 6.29 -2.34 -12.30
C HIS A 80 5.26 -2.66 -13.38
N LEU A 81 5.63 -3.39 -14.43
CA LEU A 81 4.71 -3.73 -15.52
C LEU A 81 3.55 -4.62 -15.04
N GLU A 82 3.84 -5.66 -14.25
CA GLU A 82 2.81 -6.56 -13.74
C GLU A 82 1.86 -5.84 -12.77
N THR A 83 2.41 -4.98 -11.92
CA THR A 83 1.62 -4.12 -11.04
C THR A 83 0.74 -3.17 -11.87
N LEU A 84 1.32 -2.42 -12.80
CA LEU A 84 0.58 -1.47 -13.65
C LEU A 84 -0.59 -2.16 -14.38
N MET A 85 -0.34 -3.34 -14.97
CA MET A 85 -1.38 -4.15 -15.61
C MET A 85 -2.48 -4.58 -14.62
N GLY A 86 -2.08 -5.10 -13.45
CA GLY A 86 -3.01 -5.52 -12.40
C GLY A 86 -3.94 -4.41 -11.93
N LEU A 87 -3.44 -3.17 -11.90
CA LEU A 87 -4.14 -1.99 -11.40
C LEU A 87 -5.11 -1.36 -12.42
N LEU A 88 -5.03 -1.68 -13.71
CA LEU A 88 -5.88 -1.05 -14.74
C LEU A 88 -7.39 -1.18 -14.47
N LYS A 89 -7.78 -2.21 -13.72
CA LYS A 89 -9.17 -2.48 -13.31
C LYS A 89 -9.72 -1.48 -12.28
N TYR A 90 -8.87 -0.76 -11.55
CA TYR A 90 -9.27 0.14 -10.46
C TYR A 90 -9.61 1.55 -10.91
N GLY A 91 -9.23 1.94 -12.14
CA GLY A 91 -9.41 3.28 -12.66
C GLY A 91 -8.62 4.36 -11.89
N SER A 92 -8.26 5.46 -12.57
CA SER A 92 -7.54 6.57 -11.93
C SER A 92 -6.24 6.13 -11.23
N ILE A 93 -5.42 5.40 -11.97
CA ILE A 93 -4.17 4.81 -11.49
C ILE A 93 -2.96 5.42 -12.21
N GLY A 94 -1.89 5.60 -11.46
CA GLY A 94 -0.57 5.93 -11.95
C GLY A 94 0.44 4.93 -11.40
N ALA A 95 1.40 4.45 -12.19
CA ALA A 95 2.48 3.61 -11.68
C ALA A 95 3.84 4.07 -12.20
N LYS A 96 4.83 4.21 -11.33
CA LYS A 96 6.19 4.58 -11.72
C LYS A 96 7.22 3.56 -11.27
N ASN A 97 8.17 3.26 -12.15
CA ASN A 97 9.41 2.59 -11.80
C ASN A 97 10.46 3.66 -11.48
N LEU A 98 10.94 3.69 -10.24
CA LEU A 98 12.01 4.58 -9.83
C LEU A 98 13.35 3.89 -10.10
N LEU A 99 14.27 4.60 -10.75
CA LEU A 99 15.61 4.11 -11.05
C LEU A 99 16.63 4.74 -10.09
N SER A 100 17.65 3.97 -9.71
CA SER A 100 18.83 4.51 -9.03
C SER A 100 20.09 4.19 -9.84
N GLU A 101 21.06 5.07 -9.76
CA GLU A 101 22.40 4.78 -10.27
C GLU A 101 23.04 3.63 -9.49
N PRO A 102 24.00 2.90 -10.08
CA PRO A 102 24.80 1.92 -9.36
C PRO A 102 25.43 2.54 -8.10
N GLY A 103 25.25 1.89 -6.95
CA GLY A 103 25.77 2.37 -5.66
C GLY A 103 24.88 3.39 -4.94
N GLN A 104 23.86 3.95 -5.60
CA GLN A 104 22.91 4.86 -4.95
C GLN A 104 21.74 4.11 -4.29
N VAL A 105 21.35 4.61 -3.12
CA VAL A 105 20.25 4.11 -2.30
C VAL A 105 18.99 4.94 -2.61
N CYS A 106 18.04 4.35 -3.33
CA CYS A 106 16.68 4.90 -3.45
C CYS A 106 15.90 4.67 -2.14
N ASP A 107 16.06 5.58 -1.19
CA ASP A 107 15.48 5.50 0.16
C ASP A 107 13.96 5.76 0.16
N VAL A 108 13.18 4.84 0.74
CA VAL A 108 11.72 4.91 0.74
C VAL A 108 11.18 6.10 1.55
N ASP A 109 11.83 6.45 2.65
CA ASP A 109 11.43 7.59 3.49
C ASP A 109 11.72 8.91 2.79
N ARG A 110 12.84 9.02 2.07
CA ARG A 110 13.13 10.20 1.23
C ARG A 110 12.13 10.34 0.08
N VAL A 111 11.77 9.24 -0.57
CA VAL A 111 10.73 9.24 -1.62
C VAL A 111 9.39 9.68 -1.03
N LEU A 112 8.99 9.14 0.13
CA LEU A 112 7.76 9.52 0.82
C LEU A 112 7.74 10.97 1.27
N ALA A 113 8.83 11.48 1.85
CA ALA A 113 8.96 12.86 2.26
C ALA A 113 8.81 13.81 1.06
N ARG A 114 9.36 13.43 -0.11
CA ARG A 114 9.24 14.21 -1.34
C ARG A 114 7.81 14.22 -1.87
N ILE A 115 7.22 13.04 -2.10
CA ILE A 115 5.86 12.96 -2.68
C ILE A 115 4.78 13.36 -1.68
N GLY A 116 5.08 13.34 -0.38
CA GLY A 116 4.16 13.71 0.69
C GLY A 116 4.15 15.20 1.02
N LYS A 117 5.11 15.98 0.50
CA LYS A 117 5.23 17.42 0.77
C LYS A 117 4.04 18.19 0.17
N PRO A 118 3.14 18.79 0.99
CA PRO A 118 1.99 19.53 0.46
C PRO A 118 2.42 20.64 -0.51
N GLY A 119 1.79 20.71 -1.67
CA GLY A 119 2.07 21.71 -2.70
C GLY A 119 3.38 21.49 -3.49
N GLY A 120 4.14 20.43 -3.22
CA GLY A 120 5.33 20.09 -4.00
C GLY A 120 4.98 19.72 -5.45
N SER A 121 5.84 20.11 -6.40
CA SER A 121 5.73 19.62 -7.78
C SER A 121 5.85 18.10 -7.78
N GLY A 122 4.88 17.41 -8.39
CA GLY A 122 4.87 15.95 -8.39
C GLY A 122 4.53 15.31 -7.04
N ALA A 123 4.01 16.08 -6.07
CA ALA A 123 3.52 15.55 -4.81
C ALA A 123 2.07 15.02 -4.92
N LEU A 124 1.71 14.15 -3.98
CA LEU A 124 0.34 13.73 -3.75
C LEU A 124 -0.51 14.94 -3.34
N LYS A 125 -1.71 15.02 -3.90
CA LYS A 125 -2.75 15.96 -3.47
C LYS A 125 -3.53 15.35 -2.29
N PRO A 126 -4.10 16.17 -1.40
CA PRO A 126 -5.00 15.68 -0.36
C PRO A 126 -6.07 14.74 -0.93
N GLY A 127 -6.22 13.58 -0.32
CA GLY A 127 -7.14 12.53 -0.76
C GLY A 127 -6.58 11.53 -1.77
N GLN A 128 -5.39 11.76 -2.34
CA GLN A 128 -4.69 10.76 -3.13
C GLN A 128 -3.95 9.76 -2.24
N ALA A 129 -3.66 8.58 -2.77
CA ALA A 129 -2.90 7.55 -2.09
C ALA A 129 -1.67 7.13 -2.88
N ALA A 130 -0.67 6.62 -2.17
CA ALA A 130 0.49 5.97 -2.75
C ALA A 130 0.70 4.58 -2.14
N VAL A 131 1.11 3.64 -2.99
CA VAL A 131 1.66 2.33 -2.60
C VAL A 131 3.10 2.28 -3.11
N LEU A 132 4.04 1.89 -2.26
CA LEU A 132 5.45 1.79 -2.56
C LEU A 132 5.86 0.32 -2.41
N VAL A 133 6.54 -0.21 -3.42
CA VAL A 133 7.03 -1.59 -3.45
C VAL A 133 8.51 -1.59 -3.75
N TRP A 134 9.29 -2.35 -2.99
CA TRP A 134 10.72 -2.48 -3.22
C TRP A 134 11.18 -3.84 -2.72
N GLY A 135 12.47 -4.15 -2.87
CA GLY A 135 12.99 -5.39 -2.34
C GLY A 135 14.50 -5.43 -2.25
N ARG A 136 14.97 -6.54 -1.71
CA ARG A 136 16.38 -6.89 -1.67
C ARG A 136 16.61 -8.31 -2.17
N LEU A 137 17.73 -8.49 -2.85
CA LEU A 137 18.30 -9.77 -3.24
C LEU A 137 19.55 -9.97 -2.40
N PHE A 138 19.67 -11.05 -1.65
CA PHE A 138 20.83 -11.31 -0.80
C PHE A 138 21.20 -12.78 -0.84
N GLU A 139 22.43 -13.11 -0.43
CA GLU A 139 22.92 -14.48 -0.38
C GLU A 139 23.02 -14.95 1.08
N GLN A 140 22.48 -16.14 1.36
CA GLN A 140 22.56 -16.78 2.66
C GLN A 140 22.79 -18.28 2.46
N GLY A 141 23.88 -18.82 3.02
CA GLY A 141 24.19 -20.26 2.89
C GLY A 141 24.43 -20.73 1.46
N GLY A 142 24.95 -19.87 0.57
CA GLY A 142 25.19 -20.19 -0.84
C GLY A 142 23.95 -20.14 -1.74
N GLU A 143 22.79 -19.76 -1.20
CA GLU A 143 21.55 -19.59 -1.94
C GLU A 143 21.15 -18.11 -1.98
N PHE A 144 20.47 -17.71 -3.07
CA PHE A 144 19.93 -16.36 -3.17
C PHE A 144 18.51 -16.30 -2.61
N TYR A 145 18.23 -15.20 -1.93
CA TYR A 145 16.94 -14.89 -1.33
C TYR A 145 16.46 -13.53 -1.82
N LEU A 146 15.19 -13.46 -2.14
CA LEU A 146 14.48 -12.27 -2.54
C LEU A 146 13.48 -11.91 -1.45
N GLN A 147 13.58 -10.71 -0.91
CA GLN A 147 12.62 -10.19 0.06
C GLN A 147 11.99 -8.92 -0.49
N SER A 148 10.67 -8.93 -0.63
CA SER A 148 9.91 -7.74 -0.99
C SER A 148 9.43 -6.98 0.25
N TYR A 149 9.18 -5.70 0.07
CA TYR A 149 8.61 -4.80 1.06
C TYR A 149 7.49 -3.99 0.43
N LEU A 150 6.57 -3.55 1.27
CA LEU A 150 5.42 -2.77 0.88
C LEU A 150 5.24 -1.64 1.89
N ARG A 151 4.93 -0.43 1.41
CA ARG A 151 4.42 0.65 2.24
C ARG A 151 3.27 1.34 1.54
N PHE A 152 2.28 1.81 2.28
CA PHE A 152 1.18 2.56 1.68
C PHE A 152 0.73 3.70 2.59
N VAL A 153 0.35 4.81 1.96
CA VAL A 153 -0.04 6.04 2.64
C VAL A 153 -1.16 6.73 1.88
N ARG A 154 -1.98 7.49 2.60
CA ARG A 154 -2.88 8.48 2.00
C ARG A 154 -2.41 9.87 2.36
N GLN A 155 -2.53 10.79 1.40
CA GLN A 155 -2.21 12.18 1.62
C GLN A 155 -3.38 12.87 2.32
N GLY A 156 -3.13 13.43 3.49
CA GLY A 156 -4.02 14.37 4.17
C GLY A 156 -3.73 15.83 3.79
N PRO A 157 -4.40 16.80 4.43
CA PRO A 157 -4.19 18.23 4.18
C PRO A 157 -2.76 18.70 4.49
N HIS A 158 -2.10 18.09 5.48
CA HIS A 158 -0.81 18.53 6.01
C HIS A 158 0.35 17.55 5.74
N GLY A 159 0.13 16.50 4.97
CA GLY A 159 1.14 15.47 4.72
C GLY A 159 0.52 14.06 4.63
N PRO A 160 1.35 13.02 4.51
CA PRO A 160 0.91 11.64 4.64
C PRO A 160 0.23 11.42 6.00
N VAL A 161 -0.88 10.69 6.00
CA VAL A 161 -1.64 10.32 7.20
C VAL A 161 -1.82 8.81 7.27
N ASP A 162 -1.88 8.32 8.49
CA ASP A 162 -2.25 6.93 8.76
C ASP A 162 -3.74 6.71 8.49
N GLU A 163 -4.10 5.51 8.05
CA GLU A 163 -5.49 5.12 7.92
C GLU A 163 -6.08 4.91 9.31
N ARG A 164 -7.15 5.66 9.61
CA ARG A 164 -7.90 5.54 10.87
C ARG A 164 -9.36 5.15 10.65
N LEU A 165 -9.86 4.29 11.53
CA LEU A 165 -11.25 3.82 11.59
C LEU A 165 -11.90 4.30 12.87
N GLY A 166 -13.08 4.91 12.75
CA GLY A 166 -13.85 5.40 13.89
C GLY A 166 -14.82 4.35 14.43
N PHE A 167 -14.89 4.26 15.75
CA PHE A 167 -15.73 3.34 16.51
C PHE A 167 -16.65 4.13 17.44
N GLU A 168 -17.95 3.96 17.24
CA GLU A 168 -18.96 4.49 18.15
C GLU A 168 -19.25 3.45 19.23
N ILE A 169 -18.67 3.64 20.41
CA ILE A 169 -18.79 2.68 21.53
C ILE A 169 -20.12 2.80 22.28
N ALA A 170 -20.78 3.97 22.21
CA ALA A 170 -22.16 4.13 22.63
C ALA A 170 -22.78 5.39 21.98
N PRO A 171 -24.11 5.43 21.80
CA PRO A 171 -24.79 6.58 21.23
C PRO A 171 -24.51 7.87 22.00
N GLY A 172 -24.18 8.94 21.25
CA GLY A 172 -23.92 10.27 21.80
C GLY A 172 -22.55 10.40 22.49
N LEU A 173 -21.67 9.42 22.35
CA LEU A 173 -20.28 9.51 22.84
C LEU A 173 -19.31 9.87 21.71
N PRO A 174 -18.16 10.47 22.04
CA PRO A 174 -17.08 10.64 21.08
C PRO A 174 -16.66 9.31 20.44
N ARG A 175 -16.34 9.35 19.15
CA ARG A 175 -15.80 8.19 18.45
C ARG A 175 -14.36 7.97 18.86
N LEU A 176 -14.04 6.74 19.21
CA LEU A 176 -12.66 6.29 19.40
C LEU A 176 -12.09 5.90 18.04
N GLU A 177 -10.80 6.13 17.82
CA GLU A 177 -10.14 5.83 16.54
C GLU A 177 -9.13 4.71 16.70
N ALA A 178 -9.01 3.81 15.72
CA ALA A 178 -7.87 2.91 15.63
C ALA A 178 -7.25 2.93 14.24
N GLY A 179 -5.93 2.84 14.20
CA GLY A 179 -5.17 2.69 12.96
C GLY A 179 -5.04 1.24 12.53
N LEU A 180 -4.64 1.02 11.28
CA LEU A 180 -4.18 -0.30 10.83
C LEU A 180 -2.99 -0.79 11.68
N PRO A 181 -2.82 -2.11 11.85
CA PRO A 181 -1.73 -2.66 12.65
C PRO A 181 -0.36 -2.31 12.04
N ALA A 182 -0.27 -2.26 10.71
CA ALA A 182 0.91 -1.85 9.97
C ALA A 182 0.52 -1.18 8.65
N GLN A 183 1.31 -0.19 8.24
CA GLN A 183 1.26 0.43 6.90
C GLN A 183 2.58 0.28 6.13
N ALA A 184 3.55 -0.38 6.75
CA ALA A 184 4.79 -0.83 6.16
C ALA A 184 4.97 -2.32 6.53
N LEU A 185 5.39 -3.12 5.56
CA LEU A 185 5.41 -4.57 5.67
C LEU A 185 6.68 -5.10 5.01
N ALA A 186 7.35 -6.02 5.70
CA ALA A 186 8.35 -6.89 5.12
C ALA A 186 7.71 -8.26 4.88
N PHE A 187 7.81 -8.78 3.66
CA PHE A 187 7.38 -10.13 3.38
C PHE A 187 8.47 -11.14 3.77
N ALA A 188 8.10 -12.42 3.87
CA ALA A 188 9.06 -13.48 4.13
C ALA A 188 10.07 -13.58 2.98
N PRO A 189 11.39 -13.72 3.23
CA PRO A 189 12.35 -13.97 2.17
C PRO A 189 12.02 -15.25 1.41
N ARG A 190 12.14 -15.22 0.08
CA ARG A 190 11.91 -16.38 -0.78
C ARG A 190 13.21 -16.78 -1.46
N ARG A 191 13.51 -18.08 -1.45
CA ARG A 191 14.65 -18.60 -2.20
C ARG A 191 14.42 -18.38 -3.71
N ILE A 192 15.44 -17.88 -4.39
CA ILE A 192 15.46 -17.71 -5.85
C ILE A 192 16.71 -18.39 -6.41
N GLY A 193 16.53 -19.31 -7.35
CA GLY A 193 17.66 -19.97 -8.00
C GLY A 193 18.26 -19.10 -9.11
N ARG A 194 19.47 -19.45 -9.54
CA ARG A 194 20.14 -18.81 -10.69
C ARG A 194 19.33 -18.97 -11.98
N SER A 195 18.63 -20.08 -12.14
CA SER A 195 17.81 -20.35 -13.32
C SER A 195 16.61 -19.41 -13.43
N GLU A 196 16.06 -19.03 -12.28
CA GLU A 196 14.97 -18.07 -12.13
C GLU A 196 15.48 -16.65 -12.38
N LEU A 197 16.67 -16.29 -11.88
CA LEU A 197 17.31 -15.01 -12.22
C LEU A 197 17.61 -14.89 -13.72
N ALA A 198 18.10 -15.96 -14.36
CA ALA A 198 18.29 -15.97 -15.82
C ALA A 198 16.95 -15.85 -16.59
N ARG A 199 15.86 -16.33 -15.99
CA ARG A 199 14.51 -16.17 -16.54
C ARG A 199 14.04 -14.72 -16.45
N VAL A 200 14.30 -14.01 -15.34
CA VAL A 200 14.06 -12.56 -15.19
C VAL A 200 14.64 -11.78 -16.37
N ASP A 201 15.89 -12.04 -16.75
CA ASP A 201 16.55 -11.33 -17.86
C ASP A 201 15.82 -11.56 -19.19
N ARG A 202 15.51 -12.83 -19.52
CA ARG A 202 14.79 -13.15 -20.76
C ARG A 202 13.43 -12.46 -20.82
N ASP A 203 12.69 -12.54 -19.73
CA ASP A 203 11.32 -12.03 -19.72
C ASP A 203 11.28 -10.51 -19.68
N PHE A 204 12.24 -9.88 -19.00
CA PHE A 204 12.45 -8.44 -19.10
C PHE A 204 12.70 -8.02 -20.54
N ARG A 205 13.62 -8.68 -21.25
CA ARG A 205 13.89 -8.34 -22.66
C ARG A 205 12.64 -8.47 -23.54
N GLN A 206 11.82 -9.49 -23.33
CA GLN A 206 10.56 -9.65 -24.07
C GLN A 206 9.53 -8.57 -23.71
N ALA A 207 9.38 -8.27 -22.42
CA ALA A 207 8.47 -7.25 -21.93
C ALA A 207 8.93 -5.83 -22.31
N MET A 208 10.19 -5.63 -22.70
CA MET A 208 10.71 -4.34 -23.17
C MET A 208 10.62 -4.16 -24.69
N LEU A 209 9.92 -5.02 -25.41
CA LEU A 209 9.66 -4.84 -26.83
C LEU A 209 8.36 -4.07 -27.07
N LEU A 210 8.48 -2.88 -27.66
CA LEU A 210 7.36 -2.11 -28.18
C LEU A 210 7.00 -2.56 -29.59
N ARG A 211 5.80 -3.10 -29.75
CA ARG A 211 5.27 -3.64 -30.99
C ARG A 211 4.20 -2.75 -31.59
N GLN A 212 4.01 -2.85 -32.90
CA GLN A 212 2.93 -2.10 -33.58
C GLN A 212 1.54 -2.71 -33.33
N GLN A 213 1.48 -4.00 -33.01
CA GLN A 213 0.24 -4.76 -32.79
C GLN A 213 0.38 -5.64 -31.54
N PRO A 214 -0.73 -5.98 -30.84
CA PRO A 214 -0.72 -6.84 -29.66
C PRO A 214 -0.62 -8.32 -30.03
N ARG A 215 0.48 -8.71 -30.69
CA ARG A 215 0.79 -10.09 -31.08
C ARG A 215 2.27 -10.37 -30.88
N ALA A 216 2.61 -11.57 -30.40
CA ALA A 216 3.99 -11.93 -30.05
C ALA A 216 4.92 -11.99 -31.27
N ASP A 217 4.38 -12.24 -32.47
CA ASP A 217 5.09 -12.29 -33.75
C ASP A 217 5.28 -10.91 -34.42
N ALA A 218 4.59 -9.86 -33.95
CA ALA A 218 4.65 -8.54 -34.56
C ALA A 218 6.04 -7.91 -34.36
N PRO A 219 6.65 -7.25 -35.37
CA PRO A 219 7.94 -6.59 -35.22
C PRO A 219 7.95 -5.63 -34.02
N GLY A 220 9.01 -5.72 -33.21
CA GLY A 220 9.20 -4.92 -32.00
C GLY A 220 10.51 -4.16 -32.01
N ARG A 221 10.53 -3.01 -31.34
CA ARG A 221 11.76 -2.28 -31.00
C ARG A 221 11.97 -2.30 -29.49
N SER A 222 13.22 -2.34 -29.05
CA SER A 222 13.54 -2.21 -27.62
C SER A 222 13.08 -0.86 -27.09
N LEU A 223 12.48 -0.87 -25.90
CA LEU A 223 12.23 0.29 -25.08
C LEU A 223 13.44 0.48 -24.15
N ASP A 224 14.37 1.33 -24.57
CA ASP A 224 15.58 1.58 -23.80
C ASP A 224 15.31 2.61 -22.70
N PHE A 225 15.21 2.15 -21.45
CA PHE A 225 15.14 3.05 -20.30
C PHE A 225 16.54 3.54 -19.93
N ARG A 226 16.75 4.85 -20.03
CA ARG A 226 17.98 5.49 -19.56
C ARG A 226 17.78 5.93 -18.10
N PRO A 227 18.69 5.60 -17.17
CA PRO A 227 18.55 5.94 -15.75
C PRO A 227 18.33 7.42 -15.43
N HIS A 228 18.77 8.32 -16.32
CA HIS A 228 18.67 9.77 -16.15
C HIS A 228 17.54 10.42 -16.97
N GLU A 229 16.79 9.65 -17.76
CA GLU A 229 15.74 10.17 -18.63
C GLU A 229 14.38 9.69 -18.15
N ALA A 230 13.54 10.62 -17.69
CA ALA A 230 12.18 10.31 -17.31
C ALA A 230 11.35 9.99 -18.56
N PHE A 231 10.63 8.87 -18.53
CA PHE A 231 9.73 8.46 -19.60
C PHE A 231 8.34 8.22 -19.04
N ALA A 232 7.40 9.11 -19.35
CA ALA A 232 6.01 9.03 -18.90
C ALA A 232 5.07 8.72 -20.07
N TYR A 233 4.07 7.88 -19.84
CA TYR A 233 3.16 7.41 -20.87
C TYR A 233 1.74 7.16 -20.34
N TRP A 234 0.76 7.36 -21.21
CA TRP A 234 -0.62 6.96 -21.02
C TRP A 234 -0.81 5.49 -21.41
N ILE A 235 -1.71 4.80 -20.71
CA ILE A 235 -2.25 3.50 -21.14
C ILE A 235 -3.57 3.74 -21.88
N THR A 236 -3.51 3.68 -23.20
CA THR A 236 -4.67 4.00 -24.06
C THR A 236 -5.58 2.79 -24.31
N ALA A 237 -5.04 1.57 -24.22
CA ALA A 237 -5.78 0.32 -24.34
C ALA A 237 -5.10 -0.82 -23.57
N ALA A 238 -5.88 -1.84 -23.20
CA ALA A 238 -5.38 -3.10 -22.67
C ALA A 238 -6.20 -4.27 -23.23
N ARG A 239 -5.54 -5.37 -23.60
CA ARG A 239 -6.15 -6.56 -24.22
C ARG A 239 -5.42 -7.81 -23.75
N GLY A 240 -6.03 -8.59 -22.86
CA GLY A 240 -5.34 -9.72 -22.21
C GLY A 240 -4.07 -9.22 -21.51
N ASP A 241 -2.92 -9.80 -21.85
CA ASP A 241 -1.62 -9.42 -21.30
C ASP A 241 -0.91 -8.28 -22.05
N TRP A 242 -1.60 -7.59 -22.97
CA TRP A 242 -1.06 -6.48 -23.74
C TRP A 242 -1.53 -5.11 -23.25
N MET A 243 -0.61 -4.14 -23.14
CA MET A 243 -0.93 -2.73 -22.88
C MET A 243 -0.46 -1.86 -24.05
N GLN A 244 -1.28 -0.90 -24.47
CA GLN A 244 -0.87 0.10 -25.44
C GLN A 244 -0.34 1.35 -24.72
N LEU A 245 0.92 1.65 -24.95
CA LEU A 245 1.62 2.81 -24.40
C LEU A 245 1.58 3.96 -25.41
N GLN A 246 1.15 5.12 -24.94
CA GLN A 246 1.24 6.39 -25.68
C GLN A 246 2.09 7.36 -24.86
N PRO A 247 3.27 7.79 -25.31
CA PRO A 247 4.11 8.70 -24.55
C PRO A 247 3.38 10.03 -24.27
N MET A 248 3.57 10.57 -23.08
CA MET A 248 3.03 11.87 -22.67
C MET A 248 3.83 13.04 -23.28
N GLY A 249 5.08 12.77 -23.63
CA GLY A 249 5.96 13.67 -24.38
C GLY A 249 6.48 12.98 -25.66
N GLY A 250 7.68 13.35 -26.10
CA GLY A 250 8.39 12.60 -27.13
C GLY A 250 8.67 11.15 -26.70
N GLY A 251 8.96 10.29 -27.67
CA GLY A 251 9.37 8.90 -27.42
C GLY A 251 8.54 7.87 -28.18
N PRO A 252 8.81 6.58 -27.95
CA PRO A 252 8.18 5.51 -28.70
C PRO A 252 6.78 5.18 -28.16
N ALA A 253 5.78 5.11 -29.06
CA ALA A 253 4.47 4.52 -28.81
C ALA A 253 4.42 3.07 -29.30
N GLY A 254 3.55 2.25 -28.71
CA GLY A 254 3.35 0.86 -29.15
C GLY A 254 2.64 -0.02 -28.12
N TRP A 255 2.49 -1.29 -28.45
CA TRP A 255 1.98 -2.33 -27.59
C TRP A 255 3.13 -3.03 -26.87
N VAL A 256 2.97 -3.25 -25.58
CA VAL A 256 3.88 -4.00 -24.74
C VAL A 256 3.17 -5.23 -24.19
N GLN A 257 3.85 -6.38 -24.21
CA GLN A 257 3.35 -7.61 -23.59
C GLN A 257 3.88 -7.69 -22.17
N VAL A 258 2.98 -7.70 -21.19
CA VAL A 258 3.37 -7.75 -19.77
C VAL A 258 3.67 -9.17 -19.32
N ARG A 259 2.93 -10.15 -19.82
CA ARG A 259 3.15 -11.59 -19.55
C ARG A 259 3.35 -12.34 -20.86
N GLY A 260 4.44 -13.10 -20.95
CA GLY A 260 4.82 -13.78 -22.18
C GLY A 260 3.93 -14.98 -22.50
N GLU A 261 3.61 -15.18 -23.78
CA GLU A 261 2.85 -16.35 -24.29
C GLU A 261 3.62 -17.67 -24.13
N ALA A 262 4.96 -17.61 -24.11
CA ALA A 262 5.83 -18.80 -24.06
C ALA A 262 5.73 -19.60 -22.75
N ALA A 263 5.05 -19.07 -21.74
CA ALA A 263 4.72 -19.79 -20.53
C ALA A 263 3.36 -19.29 -20.01
N PRO A 264 2.24 -19.94 -20.39
CA PRO A 264 0.90 -19.63 -19.87
C PRO A 264 0.83 -19.60 -18.34
N ASP A 265 1.76 -20.32 -17.69
CA ASP A 265 1.88 -20.42 -16.24
C ASP A 265 2.85 -19.39 -15.61
N TRP A 266 3.41 -18.46 -16.40
CA TRP A 266 4.37 -17.46 -15.94
C TRP A 266 3.68 -16.12 -15.68
N SER A 267 3.39 -15.88 -14.41
CA SER A 267 3.09 -14.57 -13.83
C SER A 267 4.13 -14.32 -12.74
N LEU A 268 4.68 -13.11 -12.62
CA LEU A 268 5.54 -12.71 -11.49
C LEU A 268 4.91 -13.11 -10.15
N GLN A 269 3.59 -13.01 -10.04
CA GLN A 269 2.79 -13.48 -8.90
C GLN A 269 3.00 -14.94 -8.48
N ARG A 270 3.38 -15.87 -9.36
CA ARG A 270 3.62 -17.27 -8.96
C ARG A 270 4.85 -17.40 -8.05
N TRP A 271 5.83 -16.52 -8.23
CA TRP A 271 7.14 -16.53 -7.60
C TRP A 271 7.31 -15.34 -6.65
N LEU A 272 6.49 -14.31 -6.83
CA LEU A 272 6.27 -13.18 -5.94
C LEU A 272 4.76 -13.01 -5.63
N PRO A 273 4.15 -13.90 -4.82
CA PRO A 273 2.75 -13.79 -4.41
C PRO A 273 2.47 -12.48 -3.68
N GLU A 274 3.50 -11.83 -3.16
CA GLU A 274 3.45 -10.47 -2.62
C GLU A 274 2.80 -9.48 -3.61
N LEU A 275 2.93 -9.70 -4.93
CA LEU A 275 2.27 -8.84 -5.92
C LEU A 275 0.74 -8.97 -5.92
N ALA A 276 0.20 -10.14 -5.56
CA ALA A 276 -1.24 -10.28 -5.35
C ALA A 276 -1.69 -9.53 -4.09
N PHE A 277 -0.84 -9.48 -3.07
CA PHE A 277 -1.05 -8.68 -1.87
C PHE A 277 -0.97 -7.17 -2.16
N VAL A 278 0.02 -6.73 -2.94
CA VAL A 278 0.15 -5.35 -3.44
C VAL A 278 -1.09 -4.93 -4.22
N ASP A 279 -1.60 -5.79 -5.11
CA ASP A 279 -2.82 -5.55 -5.87
C ASP A 279 -4.05 -5.38 -4.95
N ALA A 280 -4.15 -6.17 -3.88
CA ALA A 280 -5.22 -6.04 -2.89
C ALA A 280 -5.10 -4.76 -2.06
N VAL A 281 -3.90 -4.42 -1.58
CA VAL A 281 -3.64 -3.17 -0.84
C VAL A 281 -3.92 -1.95 -1.72
N ALA A 282 -3.54 -2.01 -3.00
CA ALA A 282 -3.86 -0.96 -3.97
C ALA A 282 -5.38 -0.81 -4.15
N GLY A 283 -6.12 -1.92 -4.26
CA GLY A 283 -7.58 -1.89 -4.28
C GLY A 283 -8.18 -1.26 -3.01
N PHE A 284 -7.66 -1.63 -1.83
CA PHE A 284 -8.06 -1.03 -0.56
C PHE A 284 -7.81 0.48 -0.56
N MET A 285 -6.59 0.91 -0.92
CA MET A 285 -6.25 2.34 -0.98
C MET A 285 -7.09 3.10 -2.00
N ARG A 286 -7.43 2.50 -3.14
CA ARG A 286 -8.35 3.10 -4.13
C ARG A 286 -9.71 3.41 -3.50
N LEU A 287 -10.27 2.50 -2.69
CA LEU A 287 -11.54 2.75 -1.99
C LEU A 287 -11.46 3.88 -0.96
N ARG A 288 -10.25 4.18 -0.46
CA ARG A 288 -9.98 5.22 0.55
C ARG A 288 -9.64 6.59 -0.06
N THR A 289 -9.39 6.67 -1.37
CA THR A 289 -9.15 7.95 -2.04
C THR A 289 -10.42 8.82 -2.07
N THR A 290 -10.26 10.13 -1.86
CA THR A 290 -11.41 11.08 -1.84
C THR A 290 -11.45 12.00 -3.05
N THR A 291 -10.38 12.07 -3.85
CA THR A 291 -10.30 12.95 -5.03
C THR A 291 -11.21 12.51 -6.18
N GLN A 292 -11.48 11.21 -6.29
CA GLN A 292 -12.36 10.63 -7.29
C GLN A 292 -13.18 9.50 -6.64
N PRO A 293 -14.38 9.82 -6.12
CA PRO A 293 -15.25 8.84 -5.47
C PRO A 293 -15.49 7.64 -6.37
N VAL A 294 -15.36 6.45 -5.79
CA VAL A 294 -15.63 5.18 -6.48
C VAL A 294 -17.14 4.96 -6.53
N GLY A 295 -17.71 4.87 -7.74
CA GLY A 295 -19.14 4.53 -7.90
C GLY A 295 -19.47 3.12 -7.38
N ALA A 296 -20.72 2.84 -7.03
CA ALA A 296 -21.12 1.58 -6.38
C ALA A 296 -20.69 0.31 -7.15
N ALA A 297 -20.84 0.29 -8.48
CA ALA A 297 -20.44 -0.85 -9.31
C ALA A 297 -18.91 -1.05 -9.34
N GLU A 298 -18.14 0.04 -9.38
CA GLU A 298 -16.68 0.00 -9.30
C GLU A 298 -16.24 -0.44 -7.91
N ARG A 299 -16.88 0.06 -6.84
CA ARG A 299 -16.62 -0.35 -5.46
C ARG A 299 -16.78 -1.85 -5.31
N GLN A 300 -17.87 -2.42 -5.81
CA GLN A 300 -18.10 -3.86 -5.73
C GLN A 300 -17.06 -4.68 -6.52
N ARG A 301 -16.63 -4.20 -7.70
CA ARG A 301 -15.54 -4.84 -8.46
C ARG A 301 -14.22 -4.77 -7.69
N THR A 302 -13.90 -3.63 -7.10
CA THR A 302 -12.69 -3.41 -6.31
C THR A 302 -12.70 -4.30 -5.06
N LEU A 303 -13.81 -4.41 -4.33
CA LEU A 303 -13.95 -5.32 -3.19
C LEU A 303 -13.66 -6.77 -3.56
N ARG A 304 -14.22 -7.27 -4.68
CA ARG A 304 -13.92 -8.62 -5.17
C ARG A 304 -12.46 -8.81 -5.55
N ALA A 305 -11.85 -7.79 -6.15
CA ALA A 305 -10.44 -7.85 -6.52
C ALA A 305 -9.51 -7.84 -5.31
N ILE A 306 -9.84 -7.07 -4.26
CA ILE A 306 -9.13 -7.09 -2.97
C ILE A 306 -9.16 -8.51 -2.41
N GLU A 307 -10.35 -9.11 -2.28
CA GLU A 307 -10.49 -10.46 -1.73
C GLU A 307 -9.72 -11.50 -2.56
N ALA A 308 -9.83 -11.44 -3.89
CA ALA A 308 -9.09 -12.34 -4.77
C ALA A 308 -7.55 -12.17 -4.65
N GLY A 309 -7.06 -10.95 -4.45
CA GLY A 309 -5.64 -10.68 -4.25
C GLY A 309 -5.13 -11.24 -2.93
N LEU A 310 -5.85 -10.99 -1.82
CA LEU A 310 -5.51 -11.53 -0.50
C LEU A 310 -5.55 -13.06 -0.51
N ALA A 311 -6.63 -13.66 -1.03
CA ALA A 311 -6.78 -15.11 -1.09
C ALA A 311 -5.67 -15.79 -1.91
N ARG A 312 -5.24 -15.20 -3.03
CA ARG A 312 -4.11 -15.73 -3.83
C ARG A 312 -2.79 -15.71 -3.05
N TYR A 313 -2.54 -14.65 -2.28
CA TYR A 313 -1.36 -14.58 -1.43
C TYR A 313 -1.41 -15.67 -0.34
N GLU A 314 -2.54 -15.80 0.34
CA GLU A 314 -2.77 -16.77 1.41
C GLU A 314 -2.68 -18.24 0.92
N GLN A 315 -3.11 -18.51 -0.31
CA GLN A 315 -2.91 -19.83 -0.95
C GLN A 315 -1.44 -20.13 -1.24
N ALA A 316 -0.64 -19.11 -1.52
CA ALA A 316 0.77 -19.26 -1.88
C ALA A 316 1.70 -19.35 -0.67
N LEU A 317 1.27 -18.86 0.50
CA LEU A 317 2.12 -18.82 1.69
C LEU A 317 1.31 -19.04 2.98
N ALA A 318 1.72 -20.02 3.76
CA ALA A 318 1.12 -20.36 5.05
C ALA A 318 1.26 -19.22 6.07
N ALA A 319 0.30 -19.11 6.99
CA ALA A 319 0.25 -18.03 7.99
C ALA A 319 1.45 -18.05 8.94
N GLU A 320 1.97 -19.23 9.24
CA GLU A 320 3.10 -19.46 10.15
C GLU A 320 4.40 -18.86 9.58
N LEU A 321 4.53 -18.82 8.26
CA LEU A 321 5.71 -18.28 7.57
C LEU A 321 5.61 -16.76 7.37
N ALA A 322 4.40 -16.21 7.43
CA ALA A 322 4.15 -14.78 7.19
C ALA A 322 2.98 -14.25 8.03
N PRO A 323 3.10 -14.25 9.37
CA PRO A 323 2.01 -13.84 10.26
C PRO A 323 1.62 -12.37 10.07
N LEU A 324 2.60 -11.49 9.80
CA LEU A 324 2.35 -10.06 9.56
C LEU A 324 1.46 -9.80 8.33
N PRO A 325 1.79 -10.27 7.11
CA PRO A 325 0.91 -10.09 5.95
C PRO A 325 -0.50 -10.68 6.17
N TRP A 326 -0.60 -11.86 6.79
CA TRP A 326 -1.89 -12.48 7.11
C TRP A 326 -2.70 -11.66 8.12
N GLY A 327 -2.06 -11.16 9.18
CA GLY A 327 -2.72 -10.31 10.17
C GLY A 327 -3.16 -8.97 9.60
N LEU A 328 -2.38 -8.38 8.68
CA LEU A 328 -2.79 -7.19 7.94
C LEU A 328 -3.95 -7.50 6.99
N ALA A 329 -3.93 -8.61 6.26
CA ALA A 329 -5.05 -9.04 5.40
C ALA A 329 -6.35 -9.16 6.20
N ALA A 330 -6.29 -9.77 7.39
CA ALA A 330 -7.42 -9.84 8.30
C ALA A 330 -7.89 -8.43 8.73
N ALA A 331 -6.98 -7.53 9.12
CA ALA A 331 -7.35 -6.15 9.45
C ALA A 331 -8.02 -5.40 8.27
N LEU A 332 -7.53 -5.57 7.04
CA LEU A 332 -8.13 -4.96 5.85
C LEU A 332 -9.55 -5.50 5.59
N ARG A 333 -9.76 -6.81 5.72
CA ARG A 333 -11.12 -7.40 5.63
C ARG A 333 -12.04 -6.89 6.73
N GLY A 334 -11.54 -6.82 7.97
CA GLY A 334 -12.29 -6.28 9.11
C GLY A 334 -12.70 -4.83 8.88
N TRP A 335 -11.81 -4.02 8.31
CA TRP A 335 -12.09 -2.64 7.95
C TRP A 335 -13.22 -2.53 6.93
N LEU A 336 -13.14 -3.29 5.84
CA LEU A 336 -14.14 -3.26 4.76
C LEU A 336 -15.49 -3.79 5.24
N ALA A 337 -15.51 -4.80 6.10
CA ALA A 337 -16.72 -5.28 6.77
C ALA A 337 -17.33 -4.19 7.68
N TRP A 338 -16.49 -3.50 8.48
CA TRP A 338 -16.93 -2.43 9.37
C TRP A 338 -17.59 -1.28 8.61
N GLU A 339 -17.00 -0.84 7.49
CA GLU A 339 -17.56 0.21 6.64
C GLU A 339 -18.89 -0.18 5.97
N ARG A 340 -19.12 -1.48 5.76
CA ARG A 340 -20.39 -2.02 5.25
C ARG A 340 -21.45 -2.24 6.33
N GLY A 341 -21.12 -1.99 7.60
CA GLY A 341 -22.01 -2.24 8.73
C GLY A 341 -22.06 -3.69 9.20
N GLU A 342 -21.20 -4.55 8.68
CA GLU A 342 -21.09 -5.98 9.03
C GLU A 342 -20.27 -6.14 10.33
N ARG A 343 -20.82 -5.66 11.46
CA ARG A 343 -20.09 -5.52 12.74
C ARG A 343 -19.49 -6.83 13.27
N GLU A 344 -20.26 -7.91 13.23
CA GLU A 344 -19.82 -9.22 13.72
C GLU A 344 -18.68 -9.80 12.87
N ALA A 345 -18.82 -9.76 11.54
CA ALA A 345 -17.76 -10.18 10.63
C ALA A 345 -16.50 -9.34 10.81
N ALA A 346 -16.66 -8.02 10.94
CA ALA A 346 -15.55 -7.10 11.20
C ALA A 346 -14.80 -7.46 12.49
N LEU A 347 -15.53 -7.70 13.59
CA LEU A 347 -14.94 -8.14 14.85
C LEU A 347 -14.16 -9.45 14.68
N GLY A 348 -14.74 -10.46 14.03
CA GLY A 348 -14.04 -11.74 13.79
C GLY A 348 -12.72 -11.57 13.04
N PHE A 349 -12.68 -10.70 12.03
CA PHE A 349 -11.45 -10.37 11.31
C PHE A 349 -10.43 -9.59 12.15
N PHE A 350 -10.88 -8.63 12.98
CA PHE A 350 -9.97 -7.90 13.86
C PHE A 350 -9.39 -8.78 14.97
N GLU A 351 -10.18 -9.70 15.54
CA GLU A 351 -9.69 -10.72 16.47
C GLU A 351 -8.62 -11.60 15.81
N ARG A 352 -8.89 -12.07 14.58
CA ARG A 352 -7.91 -12.84 13.82
C ARG A 352 -6.63 -12.05 13.55
N SER A 353 -6.74 -10.76 13.24
CA SER A 353 -5.58 -9.87 13.09
C SER A 353 -4.76 -9.81 14.38
N ARG A 354 -5.42 -9.67 15.54
CA ARG A 354 -4.77 -9.65 16.86
C ARG A 354 -4.07 -10.96 17.19
N GLU A 355 -4.67 -12.11 16.85
CA GLU A 355 -4.05 -13.43 17.05
C GLU A 355 -2.76 -13.60 16.24
N LEU A 356 -2.76 -13.12 14.99
CA LEU A 356 -1.61 -13.23 14.09
C LEU A 356 -0.54 -12.16 14.37
N MET A 357 -0.91 -11.05 14.99
CA MET A 357 -0.04 -9.92 15.29
C MET A 357 -0.15 -9.48 16.76
N PRO A 358 0.14 -10.38 17.73
CA PRO A 358 -0.08 -10.10 19.15
C PRO A 358 0.80 -8.95 19.67
N ASP A 359 1.94 -8.69 19.04
CA ASP A 359 2.88 -7.63 19.44
C ASP A 359 2.60 -6.29 18.74
N TYR A 360 1.52 -6.20 17.95
CA TYR A 360 1.14 -4.97 17.27
C TYR A 360 0.02 -4.25 18.00
N ALA A 361 0.34 -3.08 18.55
CA ALA A 361 -0.60 -2.24 19.28
C ALA A 361 -1.88 -1.93 18.47
N GLY A 362 -1.75 -1.66 17.16
CA GLY A 362 -2.90 -1.39 16.29
C GLY A 362 -3.85 -2.58 16.12
N ALA A 363 -3.33 -3.81 16.09
CA ALA A 363 -4.17 -5.02 16.00
C ALA A 363 -5.00 -5.20 17.27
N ARG A 364 -4.36 -5.02 18.45
CA ARG A 364 -5.05 -5.05 19.75
C ARG A 364 -6.11 -3.97 19.87
N GLN A 365 -5.77 -2.75 19.47
CA GLN A 365 -6.68 -1.59 19.53
C GLN A 365 -7.90 -1.80 18.65
N LEU A 366 -7.74 -2.22 17.39
CA LEU A 366 -8.84 -2.50 16.46
C LEU A 366 -9.81 -3.53 17.05
N ALA A 367 -9.29 -4.66 17.55
CA ALA A 367 -10.08 -5.72 18.16
C ALA A 367 -10.84 -5.22 19.41
N ALA A 368 -10.17 -4.50 20.30
CA ALA A 368 -10.76 -3.96 21.53
C ALA A 368 -11.90 -2.97 21.24
N LEU A 369 -11.68 -2.01 20.33
CA LEU A 369 -12.69 -1.03 19.95
C LEU A 369 -13.87 -1.66 19.21
N ALA A 370 -13.60 -2.58 18.27
CA ALA A 370 -14.66 -3.30 17.56
C ALA A 370 -15.54 -4.11 18.50
N ARG A 371 -14.93 -4.77 19.51
CA ARG A 371 -15.68 -5.52 20.52
C ARG A 371 -16.55 -4.60 21.35
N ALA A 372 -15.98 -3.52 21.90
CA ALA A 372 -16.72 -2.56 22.72
C ALA A 372 -17.91 -1.95 21.96
N ALA A 373 -17.70 -1.59 20.70
CA ALA A 373 -18.74 -1.03 19.83
C ALA A 373 -19.78 -2.07 19.37
N SER A 374 -19.49 -3.37 19.45
CA SER A 374 -20.45 -4.45 19.13
C SER A 374 -21.25 -4.90 20.36
N THR A 375 -20.78 -4.60 21.57
CA THR A 375 -21.45 -4.95 22.84
C THR A 375 -22.11 -3.72 23.45
N ALA A 376 -23.27 -3.30 22.91
CA ALA A 376 -24.06 -2.22 23.49
C ALA A 376 -25.16 -2.76 24.44
N PRO A 377 -25.41 -2.09 25.59
CA PRO A 377 -24.71 -0.92 26.14
C PRO A 377 -23.38 -1.29 26.84
N LEU A 378 -22.41 -0.39 26.82
CA LEU A 378 -21.12 -0.56 27.50
C LEU A 378 -21.28 -0.37 29.02
N GLY A 379 -21.46 -1.45 29.78
CA GLY A 379 -21.50 -1.42 31.25
C GLY A 379 -20.12 -1.38 31.91
N LYS A 380 -20.06 -1.34 33.26
CA LYS A 380 -18.81 -1.31 34.05
C LYS A 380 -17.75 -2.32 33.60
N ALA A 381 -18.15 -3.57 33.45
CA ALA A 381 -17.24 -4.66 33.07
C ALA A 381 -16.72 -4.51 31.63
N GLY A 382 -17.54 -3.97 30.72
CA GLY A 382 -17.15 -3.65 29.36
C GLY A 382 -16.15 -2.50 29.32
N SER A 383 -16.43 -1.43 30.07
CA SER A 383 -15.53 -0.28 30.27
C SER A 383 -14.18 -0.71 30.85
N GLU A 384 -14.17 -1.53 31.90
CA GLU A 384 -12.95 -2.03 32.53
C GLU A 384 -12.11 -2.89 31.57
N ARG A 385 -12.78 -3.78 30.82
CA ARG A 385 -12.11 -4.58 29.79
C ARG A 385 -11.50 -3.70 28.72
N LEU A 386 -12.26 -2.74 28.19
CA LEU A 386 -11.80 -1.83 27.14
C LEU A 386 -10.58 -1.02 27.62
N THR A 387 -10.64 -0.43 28.82
CA THR A 387 -9.50 0.31 29.37
C THR A 387 -8.27 -0.59 29.50
N ARG A 388 -8.43 -1.81 30.01
CA ARG A 388 -7.32 -2.77 30.15
C ARG A 388 -6.70 -3.13 28.81
N GLU A 389 -7.50 -3.37 27.79
CA GLU A 389 -7.03 -3.71 26.44
C GLU A 389 -6.33 -2.52 25.76
N LEU A 390 -6.84 -1.30 25.92
CA LEU A 390 -6.19 -0.09 25.42
C LEU A 390 -4.87 0.20 26.15
N MET A 391 -4.80 -0.02 27.46
CA MET A 391 -3.54 0.08 28.22
C MET A 391 -2.52 -0.98 27.77
N ALA A 392 -2.97 -2.21 27.50
CA ALA A 392 -2.10 -3.25 26.96
C ALA A 392 -1.59 -2.93 25.56
N ALA A 393 -2.41 -2.27 24.72
CA ALA A 393 -1.97 -1.77 23.42
C ALA A 393 -0.98 -0.59 23.58
N LEU A 394 -1.23 0.33 24.51
CA LEU A 394 -0.33 1.45 24.80
C LEU A 394 1.04 0.96 25.30
N ALA A 395 1.09 -0.11 26.09
CA ALA A 395 2.35 -0.70 26.55
C ALA A 395 3.25 -1.20 25.40
N LEU A 396 2.67 -1.56 24.26
CA LEU A 396 3.42 -1.98 23.05
C LEU A 396 3.87 -0.80 22.19
N ALA A 397 3.21 0.36 22.30
CA ALA A 397 3.49 1.55 21.50
C ALA A 397 3.15 2.83 22.29
N PRO A 398 3.95 3.18 23.31
CA PRO A 398 3.65 4.26 24.25
C PRO A 398 3.60 5.66 23.59
N GLU A 399 4.24 5.82 22.45
CA GLU A 399 4.33 7.06 21.68
C GLU A 399 3.18 7.24 20.67
N ARG A 400 2.23 6.30 20.59
CA ARG A 400 1.13 6.38 19.62
C ARG A 400 0.04 7.37 20.07
N PRO A 401 -0.14 8.50 19.36
CA PRO A 401 -1.07 9.55 19.79
C PRO A 401 -2.53 9.09 19.76
N GLU A 402 -2.90 8.14 18.88
CA GLU A 402 -4.26 7.61 18.81
C GLU A 402 -4.63 6.80 20.07
N LEU A 403 -3.69 6.04 20.62
CA LEU A 403 -3.91 5.25 21.84
C LEU A 403 -4.05 6.15 23.07
N LEU A 404 -3.16 7.12 23.20
CA LEU A 404 -3.21 8.14 24.25
C LEU A 404 -4.52 8.94 24.17
N GLY A 405 -4.89 9.40 22.97
CA GLY A 405 -6.12 10.14 22.72
C GLY A 405 -7.38 9.34 23.04
N ASN A 406 -7.43 8.05 22.69
CA ASN A 406 -8.56 7.20 23.05
C ASN A 406 -8.68 6.98 24.57
N LEU A 407 -7.57 6.74 25.25
CA LEU A 407 -7.56 6.55 26.71
C LEU A 407 -7.97 7.83 27.43
N GLU A 408 -7.47 8.99 27.01
CA GLU A 408 -7.88 10.28 27.57
C GLU A 408 -9.38 10.54 27.38
N GLN A 409 -9.90 10.31 26.16
CA GLN A 409 -11.33 10.46 25.87
C GLN A 409 -12.18 9.52 26.76
N LEU A 410 -11.76 8.26 26.90
CA LEU A 410 -12.46 7.27 27.70
C LEU A 410 -12.47 7.62 29.20
N LEU A 411 -11.34 8.08 29.75
CA LEU A 411 -11.27 8.48 31.16
C LEU A 411 -12.02 9.79 31.43
N THR A 412 -11.97 10.75 30.50
CA THR A 412 -12.77 11.98 30.59
C THR A 412 -14.26 11.68 30.58
N LEU A 413 -14.68 10.71 29.77
CA LEU A 413 -16.06 10.22 29.79
C LEU A 413 -16.43 9.63 31.16
N PHE A 414 -15.57 8.82 31.76
CA PHE A 414 -15.80 8.26 33.09
C PHE A 414 -15.92 9.34 34.18
N ALA A 415 -15.16 10.43 34.06
CA ALA A 415 -15.22 11.55 35.01
C ALA A 415 -16.49 12.40 34.87
N THR A 416 -17.04 12.50 33.64
CA THR A 416 -18.15 13.41 33.33
C THR A 416 -19.53 12.75 33.42
N ARG A 417 -19.66 11.46 33.06
CA ARG A 417 -20.92 10.74 33.22
C ARG A 417 -21.08 10.21 34.64
N ARG A 418 -22.08 10.73 35.36
CA ARG A 418 -22.58 10.11 36.60
C ARG A 418 -23.22 8.77 36.25
N GLY A 419 -22.59 7.67 36.66
CA GLY A 419 -23.12 6.32 36.46
C GLY A 419 -22.11 5.23 36.79
N ASP A 420 -22.61 4.01 36.87
CA ASP A 420 -21.96 2.72 37.10
C ASP A 420 -21.03 2.27 35.95
N TRP A 421 -20.62 3.17 35.07
CA TRP A 421 -19.74 2.89 33.93
C TRP A 421 -18.26 2.95 34.30
N SER A 422 -17.89 3.83 35.23
CA SER A 422 -16.49 4.01 35.62
C SER A 422 -16.03 2.83 36.49
N PRO A 423 -14.92 2.16 36.13
CA PRO A 423 -14.26 1.22 37.02
C PRO A 423 -13.41 1.92 38.10
N TYR A 424 -13.24 3.24 38.03
CA TYR A 424 -12.33 4.02 38.88
C TYR A 424 -13.08 5.07 39.73
N GLY A 425 -12.54 5.34 40.92
CA GLY A 425 -12.97 6.47 41.74
C GLY A 425 -12.50 7.82 41.19
N PRO A 426 -13.08 8.95 41.63
CA PRO A 426 -12.75 10.30 41.12
C PRO A 426 -11.27 10.67 41.23
N GLU A 427 -10.63 10.35 42.36
CA GLU A 427 -9.19 10.65 42.58
C GLU A 427 -8.30 9.85 41.62
N GLN A 428 -8.58 8.56 41.45
CA GLN A 428 -7.86 7.70 40.51
C GLN A 428 -8.03 8.16 39.06
N LEU A 429 -9.21 8.68 38.69
CA LEU A 429 -9.44 9.24 37.36
C LEU A 429 -8.61 10.50 37.13
N ALA A 430 -8.55 11.39 38.12
CA ALA A 430 -7.77 12.62 38.04
C ALA A 430 -6.27 12.32 37.85
N GLU A 431 -5.71 11.42 38.67
CA GLU A 431 -4.31 11.00 38.58
C GLU A 431 -3.99 10.37 37.21
N ARG A 432 -4.83 9.46 36.72
CA ARG A 432 -4.61 8.80 35.42
C ARG A 432 -4.70 9.77 34.25
N LEU A 433 -5.61 10.74 34.30
CA LEU A 433 -5.72 11.78 33.27
C LEU A 433 -4.48 12.68 33.25
N GLU A 434 -3.93 13.03 34.41
CA GLU A 434 -2.69 13.81 34.51
C GLU A 434 -1.51 13.05 33.88
N ILE A 435 -1.34 11.77 34.22
CA ILE A 435 -0.28 10.92 33.66
C ILE A 435 -0.40 10.84 32.13
N LEU A 436 -1.61 10.58 31.60
CA LEU A 436 -1.82 10.46 30.15
C LEU A 436 -1.55 11.77 29.41
N ARG A 437 -1.96 12.91 29.97
CA ARG A 437 -1.70 14.23 29.37
C ARG A 437 -0.21 14.57 29.37
N GLY A 438 0.50 14.22 30.45
CA GLY A 438 1.96 14.35 30.50
C GLY A 438 2.65 13.49 29.43
N ALA A 439 2.23 12.24 29.28
CA ALA A 439 2.75 11.34 28.24
C ALA A 439 2.45 11.85 26.82
N ALA A 440 1.24 12.36 26.58
CA ALA A 440 0.85 12.93 25.30
C ALA A 440 1.68 14.16 24.92
N ALA A 441 1.89 15.07 25.88
CA ALA A 441 2.74 16.24 25.68
C ALA A 441 4.19 15.84 25.32
N ALA A 442 4.76 14.85 26.03
CA ALA A 442 6.09 14.33 25.74
C ALA A 442 6.18 13.69 24.35
N ALA A 443 5.16 12.94 23.93
CA ALA A 443 5.11 12.32 22.60
C ALA A 443 5.00 13.33 21.45
N THR A 444 4.40 14.50 21.69
CA THR A 444 4.34 15.58 20.69
C THR A 444 5.64 16.39 20.57
N GLY A 445 6.39 16.54 21.67
CA GLY A 445 7.63 17.33 21.68
C GLY A 445 8.87 16.60 21.13
N SER A 446 8.78 15.31 20.88
CA SER A 446 9.88 14.46 20.36
C SER A 446 9.88 14.27 18.84
N ARG A 447 8.93 14.90 18.12
CA ARG A 447 8.82 14.89 16.65
C ARG A 447 9.32 16.21 16.08
#